data_AF-A0A2I0NGQ9-F1
#
_entry.id   AF-A0A2I0NGQ9-F1
#
_cell.length_a   1.000
_cell.length_b   1.000
_cell.length_c   1.000
_cell.angle_alpha   90.00
_cell.angle_beta   90.00
_cell.angle_gamma   90.00
#
_symmetry.space_group_name_H-M   'P 1'
#
loop_
_entity.id
_entity.type
_entity.pdbx_description
1 polymer ?
#
loop_
_entity_poly.entity_id
_entity_poly.type
_entity_poly.pdbx_seq_one_letter_code
_entity_poly.pdbx_strand_id
1 'polypeptide(L)'
;MSEALISVIISLFTIILYIGLAGYVLKKNPHERTNQIFVLLMLSFIIWSVATNSIGLTADNTPLSEMLLYMKLHFSGVVIGLTLFVLFALSLTGEKKFLQNPLTYMILLPSLYLLTLIWAASISDMELSVFKISQSKQDFFLYSAIFGIAGVYLLLKHYAGSRYMQQEQAKIISTGAMLSILVAVAANIILPMYYGIYFLPLSTLAPALMGVFFSYAVYQYGLFVTPVPEISVTSFCGIDCTLCQEYLSKHCYGCRFNAEKYKNCGIYACLKEKGYRDCGDCNEIAACLKRKDISGHCFVQLPAANEKPKPDFSGTHYLGHDKGFDLFIETLKTGAYGFVVSTTNPQEIREKHGLLTTPISWISNDGFDNGVKFDDLKRLSAMTINFMKRADNAVVLLDGIDTLISKNGFGKVQPVVQVISSAAQATNSALIISTNMDKEELSRLKPLYFSKKNSKSGRT
;
A
#
# COMPACT_ATOMS: atom_id res chain seq x y z
N MET A 1 42.14 11.07 -12.80
CA MET A 1 41.04 11.84 -12.19
C MET A 1 41.45 12.07 -10.74
N SER A 2 41.59 13.30 -10.26
CA SER A 2 41.96 13.54 -8.86
C SER A 2 40.87 13.00 -7.93
N GLU A 3 41.23 12.49 -6.75
CA GLU A 3 40.27 11.93 -5.78
C GLU A 3 39.14 12.92 -5.45
N ALA A 4 39.48 14.20 -5.31
CA ALA A 4 38.52 15.28 -5.11
C ALA A 4 37.48 15.35 -6.24
N LEU A 5 37.91 15.23 -7.50
CA LEU A 5 37.00 15.25 -8.66
C LEU A 5 36.04 14.06 -8.65
N ILE A 6 36.49 12.86 -8.23
CA ILE A 6 35.63 11.68 -8.09
C ILE A 6 34.55 11.94 -7.03
N SER A 7 34.95 12.46 -5.86
CA SER A 7 34.03 12.77 -4.75
C SER A 7 32.97 13.79 -5.17
N VAL A 8 33.37 14.85 -5.88
CA VAL A 8 32.45 15.87 -6.40
C VAL A 8 31.43 15.27 -7.36
N ILE A 9 31.87 14.43 -8.30
CA ILE A 9 30.98 13.78 -9.28
C ILE A 9 29.95 12.88 -8.58
N ILE A 10 30.40 12.03 -7.65
CA ILE A 10 29.51 11.14 -6.88
C ILE A 10 28.53 11.95 -6.06
N SER A 11 28.98 13.02 -5.41
CA SER A 11 28.14 13.89 -4.58
C SER A 11 27.07 14.60 -5.41
N LEU A 12 27.43 15.16 -6.56
CA LEU A 12 26.47 15.80 -7.48
C LEU A 12 25.41 14.81 -7.98
N PHE A 13 25.84 13.62 -8.40
CA PHE A 13 24.93 12.56 -8.80
C PHE A 13 23.94 12.20 -7.68
N THR A 14 24.45 12.04 -6.46
CA THR A 14 23.65 11.71 -5.28
C THR A 14 22.62 12.79 -4.95
N ILE A 15 23.02 14.07 -5.03
CA ILE A 15 22.12 15.22 -4.83
C ILE A 15 20.99 15.20 -5.85
N ILE A 16 21.31 15.06 -7.14
CA ILE A 16 20.32 15.04 -8.22
C ILE A 16 19.34 13.88 -8.04
N LEU A 17 19.88 12.69 -7.74
CA LEU A 17 19.08 11.49 -7.51
C LEU A 17 18.09 11.70 -6.35
N TYR A 18 18.54 12.23 -5.22
CA TYR A 18 17.67 12.41 -4.06
C TYR A 18 16.67 13.55 -4.22
N ILE A 19 17.01 14.63 -4.91
CA ILE A 19 16.05 15.69 -5.27
C ILE A 19 14.94 15.10 -6.16
N GLY A 20 15.32 14.34 -7.19
CA GLY A 20 14.36 13.68 -8.08
C GLY A 20 13.46 12.70 -7.33
N LEU A 21 14.05 11.88 -6.46
CA LEU A 21 13.32 10.87 -5.68
C LEU A 21 12.37 11.51 -4.67
N ALA A 22 12.83 12.52 -3.93
CA ALA A 22 12.00 13.28 -2.98
C ALA A 22 10.84 13.98 -3.69
N GLY A 23 11.10 14.65 -4.82
CA GLY A 23 10.08 15.30 -5.63
C GLY A 23 9.04 14.32 -6.19
N TYR A 24 9.48 13.17 -6.69
CA TYR A 24 8.60 12.11 -7.20
C TYR A 24 7.66 11.57 -6.11
N VAL A 25 8.21 11.20 -4.95
CA VAL A 25 7.42 10.62 -3.85
C VAL A 25 6.45 11.64 -3.27
N LEU A 26 6.88 12.90 -3.07
CA LEU A 26 6.04 13.96 -2.55
C LEU A 26 4.89 14.31 -3.51
N LYS A 27 5.15 14.35 -4.82
CA LYS A 27 4.11 14.62 -5.84
C LYS A 27 3.04 13.55 -5.86
N LYS A 28 3.41 12.29 -5.60
CA LYS A 28 2.50 11.15 -5.77
C LYS A 28 1.56 10.95 -4.58
N ASN A 29 2.03 11.17 -3.34
CA ASN A 29 1.17 11.13 -2.15
C ASN A 29 1.76 11.98 -0.99
N PRO A 30 1.45 13.30 -0.94
CA PRO A 30 2.10 14.25 0.00
C PRO A 30 1.60 14.15 1.45
N HIS A 31 0.42 13.57 1.68
CA HIS A 31 -0.22 13.52 3.01
C HIS A 31 0.13 12.27 3.81
N GLU A 32 0.76 11.28 3.19
CA GLU A 32 1.17 10.05 3.88
C GLU A 32 2.40 10.29 4.77
N ARG A 33 2.30 9.95 6.06
CA ARG A 33 3.39 10.15 7.03
C ARG A 33 4.67 9.41 6.64
N THR A 34 4.56 8.20 6.09
CA THR A 34 5.69 7.41 5.57
C THR A 34 6.47 8.21 4.51
N ASN A 35 5.75 8.86 3.59
CA ASN A 35 6.34 9.62 2.49
C ASN A 35 7.01 10.90 2.98
N GLN A 36 6.40 11.57 3.96
CA GLN A 36 6.99 12.73 4.62
C GLN A 36 8.30 12.37 5.33
N ILE A 37 8.32 11.27 6.10
CA ILE A 37 9.53 10.79 6.76
C ILE A 37 10.60 10.39 5.73
N PHE A 38 10.19 9.71 4.65
CA PHE A 38 11.09 9.35 3.56
C PHE A 38 11.70 10.59 2.89
N VAL A 39 10.91 11.63 2.59
CA VAL A 39 11.40 12.89 2.02
C VAL A 39 12.38 13.58 2.99
N LEU A 40 12.07 13.63 4.29
CA LEU A 40 12.99 14.16 5.29
C LEU A 40 14.31 13.37 5.32
N LEU A 41 14.24 12.04 5.20
CA LEU A 41 15.41 11.19 5.11
C LEU A 41 16.24 11.54 3.86
N MET A 42 15.62 11.74 2.70
CA MET A 42 16.32 12.17 1.48
C MET A 42 16.98 13.54 1.64
N LEU A 43 16.29 14.50 2.28
CA LEU A 43 16.84 15.84 2.57
C LEU A 43 18.09 15.76 3.45
N SER A 44 18.12 14.86 4.43
CA SER A 44 19.32 14.66 5.27
C SER A 44 20.53 14.19 4.46
N PHE A 45 20.33 13.31 3.47
CA PHE A 45 21.41 12.86 2.58
C PHE A 45 21.84 13.94 1.58
N ILE A 46 20.92 14.82 1.18
CA ILE A 46 21.26 16.01 0.38
C ILE A 46 22.17 16.94 1.20
N ILE A 47 21.83 17.23 2.45
CA ILE A 47 22.65 18.08 3.34
C ILE A 47 24.06 17.48 3.50
N TRP A 48 24.15 16.18 3.76
CA TRP A 48 25.43 15.47 3.86
C TRP A 48 26.23 15.54 2.54
N SER A 49 25.58 15.28 1.40
CA SER A 49 26.25 15.27 0.10
C SER A 49 26.72 16.67 -0.34
N VAL A 50 25.93 17.72 -0.06
CA VAL A 50 26.32 19.12 -0.32
C VAL A 50 27.53 19.50 0.53
N ALA A 51 27.49 19.21 1.83
CA ALA A 51 28.61 19.52 2.72
C ALA A 51 29.91 18.83 2.29
N THR A 52 29.82 17.56 1.87
CA THR A 52 31.00 16.80 1.42
C THR A 52 31.53 17.29 0.08
N ASN A 53 30.64 17.71 -0.83
CA ASN A 53 31.03 18.33 -2.09
C ASN A 53 31.78 19.65 -1.84
N SER A 54 31.26 20.50 -0.95
CA SER A 54 31.92 21.74 -0.56
C SER A 54 33.31 21.49 0.03
N ILE A 55 33.45 20.53 0.96
CA ILE A 55 34.78 20.15 1.51
C ILE A 55 35.74 19.70 0.39
N GLY A 56 35.26 18.92 -0.58
CA GLY A 56 36.07 18.43 -1.69
C GLY A 56 36.50 19.52 -2.69
N LEU A 57 35.67 20.55 -2.91
CA LEU A 57 35.99 21.68 -3.79
C LEU A 57 36.92 22.71 -3.16
N THR A 58 36.89 22.81 -1.82
CA THR A 58 37.56 23.90 -1.10
C THR A 58 38.84 23.50 -0.38
N ALA A 59 39.24 22.22 -0.48
CA ALA A 59 40.35 21.62 0.26
C ALA A 59 41.69 22.40 0.18
N ASP A 60 41.93 23.13 -0.92
CA ASP A 60 43.20 23.83 -1.14
C ASP A 60 43.17 25.34 -0.85
N ASN A 61 42.00 26.00 -0.71
CA ASN A 61 41.92 27.48 -0.79
C ASN A 61 40.92 28.20 0.15
N THR A 62 40.22 27.52 1.08
CA THR A 62 39.25 28.20 1.96
C THR A 62 39.74 28.56 3.36
N PRO A 63 39.21 29.63 3.96
CA PRO A 63 39.41 29.94 5.38
C PRO A 63 38.96 28.78 6.27
N LEU A 64 39.71 28.51 7.35
CA LEU A 64 39.44 27.42 8.30
C LEU A 64 38.02 27.47 8.92
N SER A 65 37.43 28.66 9.01
CA SER A 65 36.06 28.87 9.50
C SER A 65 34.98 28.31 8.56
N GLU A 66 35.19 28.39 7.24
CA GLU A 66 34.25 27.85 6.25
C GLU A 66 34.32 26.33 6.22
N MET A 67 35.54 25.77 6.29
CA MET A 67 35.75 24.33 6.40
C MET A 67 35.06 23.76 7.66
N LEU A 68 35.16 24.46 8.79
CA LEU A 68 34.48 24.09 10.03
C LEU A 68 32.96 24.03 9.85
N LEU A 69 32.36 25.01 9.18
CA LEU A 69 30.93 25.05 8.92
C LEU A 69 30.48 23.82 8.10
N TYR A 70 31.19 23.49 7.02
CA TYR A 70 30.86 22.32 6.21
C TYR A 70 31.04 21.01 6.96
N MET A 71 32.06 20.90 7.83
CA MET A 71 32.20 19.74 8.72
C MET A 71 31.02 19.60 9.69
N LYS A 72 30.56 20.71 10.29
CA LYS A 72 29.35 20.71 11.15
C LYS A 72 28.11 20.25 10.40
N LEU A 73 27.92 20.74 9.17
CA LEU A 73 26.79 20.34 8.31
C LEU A 73 26.88 18.87 7.89
N HIS A 74 28.07 18.39 7.56
CA HIS A 74 28.34 17.00 7.21
C HIS A 74 27.91 16.06 8.34
N PHE A 75 28.41 16.27 9.55
CA PHE A 75 28.05 15.43 10.70
C PHE A 75 26.57 15.59 11.11
N SER A 76 26.01 16.79 11.00
CA SER A 76 24.58 17.02 11.26
C SER A 76 23.70 16.20 10.31
N GLY A 77 24.06 16.15 9.02
CA GLY A 77 23.37 15.34 8.02
C GLY A 77 23.39 13.84 8.36
N VAL A 78 24.53 13.31 8.79
CA VAL A 78 24.66 11.91 9.20
C VAL A 78 23.82 11.60 10.44
N VAL A 79 23.89 12.44 11.49
CA VAL A 79 23.14 12.23 12.74
C VAL A 79 21.65 12.21 12.48
N ILE A 80 21.14 13.22 11.76
CA ILE A 80 19.72 13.35 11.41
C ILE A 80 19.29 12.20 10.49
N GLY A 81 20.12 11.84 9.51
CA GLY A 81 19.83 10.76 8.57
C GLY A 81 19.66 9.41 9.25
N LEU A 82 20.50 9.08 10.24
CA LEU A 82 20.36 7.84 11.00
C LEU A 82 19.10 7.80 11.87
N THR A 83 18.71 8.92 12.49
CA THR A 83 17.45 8.99 13.25
C THR A 83 16.25 8.78 12.32
N LEU A 84 16.24 9.50 11.20
CA LEU A 84 15.19 9.42 10.20
C LEU A 84 15.14 8.05 9.53
N PHE A 85 16.27 7.38 9.38
CA PHE A 85 16.33 6.01 8.87
C PHE A 85 15.63 5.02 9.80
N VAL A 86 15.81 5.14 11.12
CA VAL A 86 15.08 4.31 12.09
C VAL A 86 13.59 4.63 12.09
N LEU A 87 13.22 5.91 12.09
CA LEU A 87 11.80 6.33 11.99
C LEU A 87 11.15 5.85 10.69
N PHE A 88 11.91 5.90 9.60
CA PHE A 88 11.50 5.39 8.31
C PHE A 88 11.29 3.86 8.36
N ALA A 89 12.25 3.10 8.87
CA ALA A 89 12.11 1.65 9.03
C ALA A 89 10.93 1.28 9.94
N LEU A 90 10.70 2.02 11.03
CA LEU A 90 9.51 1.86 11.87
C LEU A 90 8.22 2.09 11.09
N SER A 91 8.16 3.12 10.25
CA SER A 91 6.97 3.42 9.44
C SER A 91 6.57 2.32 8.47
N LEU A 92 7.53 1.51 8.02
CA LEU A 92 7.28 0.35 7.16
C LEU A 92 6.68 -0.84 7.90
N THR A 93 6.98 -1.03 9.19
CA THR A 93 6.56 -2.23 9.94
C THR A 93 5.04 -2.35 10.19
N GLY A 94 4.22 -1.41 9.69
CA GLY A 94 2.75 -1.51 9.71
C GLY A 94 2.10 -1.17 11.05
N GLU A 95 2.89 -0.97 12.11
CA GLU A 95 2.41 -0.57 13.43
C GLU A 95 2.10 0.94 13.49
N LYS A 96 1.08 1.38 12.74
CA LYS A 96 0.65 2.80 12.69
C LYS A 96 0.38 3.41 14.07
N LYS A 97 0.10 2.59 15.10
CA LYS A 97 -0.05 3.00 16.50
C LYS A 97 1.22 3.61 17.09
N PHE A 98 2.41 3.13 16.70
CA PHE A 98 3.68 3.65 17.22
C PHE A 98 3.91 5.10 16.76
N LEU A 99 3.68 5.41 15.48
CA LEU A 99 3.84 6.76 14.94
C LEU A 99 2.77 7.77 15.41
N GLN A 100 1.71 7.29 16.06
CA GLN A 100 0.70 8.14 16.69
C GLN A 100 1.01 8.41 18.17
N ASN A 101 1.87 7.59 18.78
CA ASN A 101 2.28 7.77 20.17
C ASN A 101 3.36 8.87 20.27
N PRO A 102 3.13 9.95 21.03
CA PRO A 102 4.13 11.02 21.20
C PRO A 102 5.45 10.52 21.79
N LEU A 103 5.45 9.42 22.55
CA LEU A 103 6.65 8.84 23.15
C LEU A 103 7.64 8.29 22.11
N THR A 104 7.17 7.92 20.90
CA THR A 104 8.06 7.44 19.83
C THR A 104 9.05 8.51 19.39
N TYR A 105 8.69 9.79 19.51
CA TYR A 105 9.57 10.92 19.19
C TYR A 105 10.69 11.13 20.22
N MET A 106 10.69 10.43 21.36
CA MET A 106 11.82 10.41 22.29
C MET A 106 13.10 9.86 21.64
N ILE A 107 12.98 9.11 20.54
CA ILE A 107 14.12 8.64 19.76
C ILE A 107 14.95 9.78 19.14
N LEU A 108 14.39 11.00 19.09
CA LEU A 108 15.09 12.20 18.65
C LEU A 108 16.05 12.75 19.73
N LEU A 109 15.88 12.42 21.02
CA LEU A 109 16.69 13.00 22.10
C LEU A 109 18.20 12.74 21.95
N PRO A 110 18.67 11.52 21.63
CA PRO A 110 20.10 11.29 21.40
C PRO A 110 20.63 12.08 20.21
N SER A 111 19.81 12.25 19.15
CA SER A 111 20.19 13.05 17.99
C SER A 111 20.35 14.53 18.32
N LEU A 112 19.44 15.09 19.14
CA LEU A 112 19.50 16.48 19.60
C LEU A 112 20.73 16.73 20.47
N TYR A 113 21.05 15.80 21.37
CA TYR A 113 22.26 15.85 22.19
C TYR A 113 23.54 15.87 21.34
N LEU A 114 23.64 15.02 20.32
CA LEU A 114 24.82 15.03 19.44
C LEU A 114 24.90 16.29 18.59
N LEU A 115 23.76 16.81 18.11
CA LEU A 115 23.74 18.06 17.37
C LEU A 115 24.23 19.24 18.23
N THR A 116 23.85 19.32 19.51
CA THR A 116 24.37 20.39 20.38
C THR A 116 25.87 20.29 20.58
N LEU A 117 26.42 19.08 20.74
CA LEU A 117 27.87 18.87 20.81
C LEU A 117 28.59 19.25 19.51
N ILE A 118 28.07 18.84 18.35
CA ILE A 118 28.66 19.15 17.03
C ILE A 118 28.70 20.67 16.81
N TRP A 119 27.63 21.37 17.16
CA TRP A 119 27.56 22.81 16.96
C TRP A 119 28.38 23.61 17.97
N ALA A 120 28.53 23.10 19.19
CA ALA A 120 29.40 23.67 20.22
C ALA A 120 30.91 23.42 19.96
N ALA A 121 31.25 22.44 19.12
CA ALA A 121 32.64 22.08 18.83
C ALA A 121 33.41 23.22 18.16
N SER A 122 34.66 23.41 18.60
CA SER A 122 35.61 24.40 18.09
C SER A 122 36.59 23.80 17.08
N ILE A 123 37.41 24.64 16.46
CA ILE A 123 38.39 24.23 15.43
C ILE A 123 39.42 23.24 16.00
N SER A 124 39.85 23.43 17.26
CA SER A 124 40.81 22.52 17.92
C SER A 124 40.22 21.14 18.23
N ASP A 125 38.90 21.04 18.35
CA ASP A 125 38.21 19.77 18.59
C ASP A 125 38.01 18.98 17.29
N MET A 126 38.14 19.64 16.14
CA MET A 126 37.97 19.10 14.79
C MET A 126 39.30 18.92 14.05
N GLU A 127 40.42 18.82 14.75
CA GLU A 127 41.61 18.28 14.10
C GLU A 127 41.32 16.87 13.58
N LEU A 128 41.56 16.70 12.29
CA LEU A 128 41.57 15.46 11.51
C LEU A 128 42.68 14.50 11.99
N SER A 129 43.19 14.64 13.22
CA SER A 129 44.21 13.79 13.82
C SER A 129 43.52 12.62 14.54
N VAL A 130 43.84 11.43 14.05
CA VAL A 130 43.08 10.18 14.22
C VAL A 130 43.13 9.61 15.66
N PHE A 131 43.91 10.16 16.60
CA PHE A 131 44.19 9.46 17.87
C PHE A 131 44.23 10.32 19.16
N LYS A 132 43.34 11.30 19.30
CA LYS A 132 42.91 11.75 20.65
C LYS A 132 41.39 11.56 20.77
N ILE A 133 41.00 10.57 21.57
CA ILE A 133 39.61 10.20 21.82
C ILE A 133 38.99 11.32 22.68
N SER A 134 38.29 12.26 22.05
CA SER A 134 37.35 13.12 22.78
C SER A 134 36.08 12.32 23.07
N GLN A 135 35.44 12.61 24.20
CA GLN A 135 34.17 11.97 24.60
C GLN A 135 33.10 12.08 23.50
N SER A 136 33.05 13.22 22.80
CA SER A 136 32.15 13.46 21.66
C SER A 136 32.32 12.48 20.50
N LYS A 137 33.54 11.98 20.23
CA LYS A 137 33.77 10.97 19.18
C LYS A 137 33.19 9.61 19.56
N GLN A 138 33.33 9.19 20.82
CA GLN A 138 32.77 7.92 21.30
C GLN A 138 31.24 7.92 21.23
N ASP A 139 30.64 9.04 21.66
CA ASP A 139 29.18 9.20 21.64
C ASP A 139 28.62 9.12 20.21
N PHE A 140 29.31 9.74 19.23
CA PHE A 140 28.94 9.67 17.83
C PHE A 140 29.00 8.24 17.26
N PHE A 141 30.09 7.50 17.53
CA PHE A 141 30.22 6.12 17.04
C PHE A 141 29.21 5.18 17.69
N LEU A 142 29.00 5.30 19.00
CA LEU A 142 28.01 4.50 19.72
C LEU A 142 26.60 4.75 19.18
N TYR A 143 26.23 6.02 19.01
CA TYR A 143 24.97 6.40 18.40
C TYR A 143 24.82 5.82 16.99
N SER A 144 25.85 5.94 16.16
CA SER A 144 25.81 5.46 14.78
C SER A 144 25.64 3.94 14.69
N ALA A 145 26.32 3.20 15.57
CA ALA A 145 26.18 1.76 15.67
C ALA A 145 24.77 1.34 16.13
N ILE A 146 24.26 1.95 17.20
CA ILE A 146 22.94 1.62 17.76
C ILE A 146 21.83 1.90 16.73
N PHE A 147 21.81 3.11 16.14
CA PHE A 147 20.77 3.50 15.19
C PHE A 147 20.90 2.76 13.85
N GLY A 148 22.12 2.53 13.38
CA GLY A 148 22.36 1.72 12.17
C GLY A 148 21.85 0.29 12.33
N ILE A 149 22.23 -0.39 13.43
CA ILE A 149 21.78 -1.76 13.73
C ILE A 149 20.26 -1.80 13.93
N ALA A 150 19.69 -0.85 14.68
CA ALA A 150 18.26 -0.79 14.92
C ALA A 150 17.47 -0.61 13.62
N GLY A 151 17.91 0.28 12.72
CA GLY A 151 17.26 0.50 11.43
C GLY A 151 17.30 -0.75 10.55
N VAL A 152 18.45 -1.42 10.45
CA VAL A 152 18.59 -2.68 9.69
C VAL A 152 17.74 -3.79 10.31
N TYR A 153 17.76 -3.95 11.63
CA TYR A 153 16.93 -4.94 12.32
C TYR A 153 15.44 -4.74 12.03
N LEU A 154 14.96 -3.49 12.05
CA LEU A 154 13.56 -3.19 11.76
C LEU A 154 13.19 -3.48 10.31
N LEU A 155 14.08 -3.19 9.35
CA LEU A 155 13.87 -3.56 7.95
C LEU A 155 13.85 -5.08 7.76
N LEU A 156 14.74 -5.82 8.43
CA LEU A 156 14.75 -7.29 8.39
C LEU A 156 13.51 -7.90 9.06
N LYS A 157 13.05 -7.31 10.18
CA LYS A 157 11.79 -7.68 10.83
C LYS A 157 10.61 -7.44 9.88
N HIS A 158 10.59 -6.30 9.18
CA HIS A 158 9.57 -6.01 8.19
C HIS A 158 9.62 -7.04 7.05
N TYR A 159 10.81 -7.31 6.50
CA TYR A 159 11.02 -8.33 5.47
C TYR A 159 10.48 -9.70 5.89
N ALA A 160 10.78 -10.16 7.11
CA ALA A 160 10.32 -11.44 7.63
C ALA A 160 8.79 -11.50 7.85
N GLY A 161 8.16 -10.37 8.16
CA GLY A 161 6.71 -10.27 8.37
C GLY A 161 5.90 -9.99 7.09
N SER A 162 6.54 -9.48 6.05
CA SER A 162 5.90 -9.10 4.78
C SER A 162 5.64 -10.30 3.86
N ARG A 163 4.58 -10.24 3.05
CA ARG A 163 4.20 -11.29 2.09
C ARG A 163 4.23 -10.75 0.66
N TYR A 164 4.60 -11.61 -0.28
CA TYR A 164 4.56 -11.35 -1.73
C TYR A 164 5.35 -10.10 -2.17
N MET A 165 4.73 -9.10 -2.81
CA MET A 165 5.42 -7.93 -3.38
C MET A 165 6.11 -7.06 -2.32
N GLN A 166 5.53 -6.95 -1.12
CA GLN A 166 6.16 -6.22 0.00
C GLN A 166 7.47 -6.90 0.44
N GLN A 167 7.58 -8.21 0.26
CA GLN A 167 8.79 -8.96 0.60
C GLN A 167 9.93 -8.68 -0.39
N GLU A 168 9.66 -8.65 -1.70
CA GLU A 168 10.67 -8.28 -2.70
C GLU A 168 11.08 -6.79 -2.58
N GLN A 169 10.14 -5.91 -2.25
CA GLN A 169 10.42 -4.51 -1.91
C GLN A 169 11.35 -4.40 -0.68
N ALA A 170 10.95 -5.01 0.43
CA ALA A 170 11.72 -4.98 1.67
C ALA A 170 13.11 -5.61 1.50
N LYS A 171 13.24 -6.64 0.66
CA LYS A 171 14.52 -7.26 0.29
C LYS A 171 15.45 -6.27 -0.38
N ILE A 172 14.99 -5.54 -1.39
CA ILE A 172 15.83 -4.57 -2.13
C ILE A 172 16.26 -3.42 -1.22
N ILE A 173 15.34 -2.85 -0.44
CA ILE A 173 15.63 -1.77 0.51
C ILE A 173 16.64 -2.24 1.57
N SER A 174 16.42 -3.42 2.15
CA SER A 174 17.30 -3.99 3.18
C SER A 174 18.69 -4.26 2.60
N THR A 175 18.76 -4.82 1.39
CA THR A 175 20.03 -5.09 0.69
C THR A 175 20.80 -3.79 0.44
N GLY A 176 20.12 -2.76 -0.09
CA GLY A 176 20.71 -1.45 -0.32
C GLY A 176 21.22 -0.80 0.95
N ALA A 177 20.40 -0.81 2.02
CA ALA A 177 20.79 -0.24 3.31
C ALA A 177 21.99 -0.97 3.93
N MET A 178 22.00 -2.31 3.93
CA MET A 178 23.11 -3.10 4.45
C MET A 178 24.41 -2.84 3.69
N LEU A 179 24.35 -2.82 2.35
CA LEU A 179 25.52 -2.54 1.51
C LEU A 179 26.07 -1.14 1.75
N SER A 180 25.20 -0.14 1.83
CA SER A 180 25.58 1.25 2.12
C SER A 180 26.18 1.43 3.51
N ILE A 181 25.60 0.79 4.53
CA ILE A 181 26.15 0.84 5.90
C ILE A 181 27.53 0.17 5.93
N LEU A 182 27.70 -0.96 5.25
CA LEU A 182 29.00 -1.64 5.18
C LEU A 182 30.07 -0.74 4.54
N VAL A 183 29.74 -0.08 3.43
CA VAL A 183 30.65 0.89 2.78
C VAL A 183 30.94 2.07 3.71
N ALA A 184 29.93 2.62 4.39
CA ALA A 184 30.10 3.73 5.32
C ALA A 184 31.00 3.38 6.51
N VAL A 185 30.83 2.19 7.10
CA VAL A 185 31.65 1.69 8.21
C VAL A 185 33.09 1.46 7.74
N ALA A 186 33.27 0.86 6.57
CA ALA A 186 34.61 0.66 6.01
C ALA A 186 35.33 1.99 5.77
N ALA A 187 34.64 2.96 5.18
CA ALA A 187 35.17 4.27 4.81
C ALA A 187 35.50 5.16 6.02
N ASN A 188 34.60 5.23 7.01
CA ASN A 188 34.69 6.21 8.09
C ASN A 188 35.22 5.64 9.40
N ILE A 189 35.26 4.31 9.56
CA ILE A 189 35.69 3.64 10.79
C ILE A 189 36.91 2.76 10.54
N ILE A 190 36.79 1.74 9.68
CA ILE A 190 37.83 0.71 9.53
C ILE A 190 39.10 1.30 8.90
N LEU A 191 38.99 1.98 7.76
CA LEU A 191 40.16 2.53 7.06
C LEU A 191 40.91 3.58 7.90
N PRO A 192 40.23 4.56 8.54
CA PRO A 192 40.91 5.49 9.42
C PRO A 192 41.53 4.81 10.64
N MET A 193 40.83 3.86 11.27
CA MET A 193 41.28 3.22 12.51
C MET A 193 42.50 2.32 12.31
N TYR A 194 42.49 1.48 11.28
CA TYR A 194 43.54 0.47 11.07
C TYR A 194 44.68 0.94 10.16
N TYR A 195 44.38 1.85 9.23
CA TYR A 195 45.33 2.26 8.19
C TYR A 195 45.66 3.75 8.24
N GLY A 196 44.95 4.56 9.03
CA GLY A 196 45.16 6.01 9.08
C GLY A 196 44.80 6.73 7.78
N ILE A 197 44.09 6.05 6.86
CA ILE A 197 43.72 6.59 5.55
C ILE A 197 42.27 7.08 5.62
N TYR A 198 42.05 8.34 5.24
CA TYR A 198 40.72 8.90 5.09
C TYR A 198 40.42 9.13 3.60
N PHE A 199 39.55 8.29 3.04
CA PHE A 199 39.21 8.36 1.62
C PHE A 199 37.88 9.08 1.43
N LEU A 200 37.95 10.40 1.23
CA LEU A 200 36.77 11.28 1.10
C LEU A 200 35.72 10.79 0.10
N PRO A 201 36.07 10.28 -1.11
CA PRO A 201 35.09 9.75 -2.07
C PRO A 201 34.31 8.52 -1.60
N LEU A 202 34.90 7.70 -0.70
CA LEU A 202 34.22 6.49 -0.20
C LEU A 202 33.09 6.85 0.77
N SER A 203 33.15 8.02 1.41
CA SER A 203 32.11 8.49 2.32
C SER A 203 30.80 8.83 1.60
N THR A 204 30.86 9.36 0.38
CA THR A 204 29.70 9.77 -0.45
C THR A 204 29.15 8.62 -1.30
N LEU A 205 29.94 7.56 -1.49
CA LEU A 205 29.52 6.36 -2.18
C LEU A 205 28.40 5.61 -1.43
N ALA A 206 28.44 5.60 -0.09
CA ALA A 206 27.42 4.95 0.73
C ALA A 206 25.99 5.48 0.49
N PRO A 207 25.71 6.81 0.61
CA PRO A 207 24.40 7.35 0.27
C PRO A 207 24.08 7.19 -1.23
N ALA A 208 25.06 7.34 -2.14
CA ALA A 208 24.82 7.10 -3.57
C ALA A 208 24.26 5.68 -3.85
N LEU A 209 24.89 4.66 -3.27
CA LEU A 209 24.44 3.27 -3.37
C LEU A 209 23.01 3.11 -2.82
N MET A 210 22.73 3.65 -1.63
CA MET A 210 21.40 3.52 -1.04
C MET A 210 20.33 4.20 -1.91
N GLY A 211 20.66 5.37 -2.46
CA GLY A 211 19.82 6.10 -3.39
C GLY A 211 19.47 5.30 -4.64
N VAL A 212 20.43 4.59 -5.24
CA VAL A 212 20.18 3.72 -6.40
C VAL A 212 19.18 2.61 -6.06
N PHE A 213 19.40 1.91 -4.95
CA PHE A 213 18.47 0.83 -4.50
C PHE A 213 17.08 1.37 -4.18
N PHE A 214 16.99 2.53 -3.51
CA PHE A 214 15.70 3.16 -3.22
C PHE A 214 14.99 3.61 -4.49
N SER A 215 15.72 4.19 -5.44
CA SER A 215 15.15 4.63 -6.72
C SER A 215 14.63 3.45 -7.52
N TYR A 216 15.40 2.36 -7.59
CA TYR A 216 14.97 1.12 -8.22
C TYR A 216 13.72 0.53 -7.54
N ALA A 217 13.70 0.48 -6.20
CA ALA A 217 12.55 -0.02 -5.45
C ALA A 217 11.29 0.83 -5.69
N VAL A 218 11.42 2.15 -5.70
CA VAL A 218 10.32 3.09 -5.96
C VAL A 218 9.80 2.95 -7.39
N TYR A 219 10.69 2.86 -8.38
CA TYR A 219 10.31 2.77 -9.79
C TYR A 219 9.66 1.43 -10.14
N GLN A 220 10.29 0.31 -9.76
CA GLN A 220 9.86 -1.03 -10.18
C GLN A 220 8.64 -1.52 -9.40
N TYR A 221 8.54 -1.18 -8.11
CA TYR A 221 7.52 -1.75 -7.23
C TYR A 221 6.53 -0.73 -6.68
N GLY A 222 6.60 0.54 -7.12
CA GLY A 222 5.68 1.59 -6.66
C GLY A 222 5.76 1.87 -5.16
N LEU A 223 6.97 1.76 -4.59
CA LEU A 223 7.22 2.01 -3.16
C LEU A 223 6.73 3.42 -2.77
N PHE A 224 6.09 3.55 -1.60
CA PHE A 224 5.50 4.82 -1.09
C PHE A 224 4.29 5.35 -1.86
N VAL A 225 3.78 4.52 -2.76
CA VAL A 225 2.56 4.73 -3.48
C VAL A 225 1.70 3.54 -3.10
N THR A 226 1.25 3.51 -1.85
CA THR A 226 -0.08 2.92 -1.68
C THR A 226 -0.96 3.71 -2.63
N PRO A 227 -1.73 3.07 -3.55
CA PRO A 227 -2.77 3.82 -4.22
C PRO A 227 -3.49 4.54 -3.10
N VAL A 228 -3.49 5.88 -3.16
CA VAL A 228 -4.36 6.68 -2.29
C VAL A 228 -5.66 5.92 -2.35
N PRO A 229 -6.21 5.39 -1.24
CA PRO A 229 -7.54 4.84 -1.31
C PRO A 229 -8.34 6.00 -1.87
N GLU A 230 -8.70 5.92 -3.15
CA GLU A 230 -9.51 6.92 -3.85
C GLU A 230 -10.52 7.33 -2.84
N ILE A 231 -10.59 8.63 -2.52
CA ILE A 231 -11.43 9.17 -1.44
C ILE A 231 -12.72 8.39 -1.52
N SER A 232 -12.84 7.40 -0.64
CA SER A 232 -13.84 6.38 -0.90
C SER A 232 -15.09 7.13 -0.57
N VAL A 233 -15.91 7.42 -1.56
CA VAL A 233 -17.24 7.97 -1.33
C VAL A 233 -18.05 6.80 -0.79
N THR A 234 -17.61 6.25 0.34
CA THR A 234 -18.26 5.20 1.08
C THR A 234 -19.21 5.91 2.02
N SER A 235 -20.44 5.44 2.00
CA SER A 235 -21.34 5.69 3.12
C SER A 235 -20.86 4.87 4.32
N PHE A 236 -21.11 5.35 5.55
CA PHE A 236 -20.84 4.54 6.74
C PHE A 236 -21.62 3.21 6.73
N CYS A 237 -22.73 3.13 5.99
CA CYS A 237 -23.52 1.92 5.83
C CYS A 237 -22.95 0.93 4.79
N GLY A 238 -21.84 1.24 4.12
CA GLY A 238 -21.18 0.35 3.16
C GLY A 238 -21.91 0.19 1.82
N ILE A 239 -22.83 1.10 1.51
CA ILE A 239 -23.36 1.30 0.15
C ILE A 239 -22.41 2.27 -0.57
N ASP A 240 -22.07 1.98 -1.82
CA ASP A 240 -21.30 2.91 -2.65
C ASP A 240 -22.10 4.20 -2.86
N CYS A 241 -21.58 5.36 -2.49
CA CYS A 241 -22.34 6.60 -2.65
C CYS A 241 -22.68 6.86 -4.11
N THR A 242 -21.86 6.42 -5.07
CA THR A 242 -22.16 6.55 -6.50
C THR A 242 -23.41 5.76 -6.93
N LEU A 243 -23.81 4.75 -6.16
CA LEU A 243 -24.98 3.92 -6.41
C LEU A 243 -26.16 4.26 -5.47
N CYS A 244 -25.95 5.14 -4.49
CA CYS A 244 -26.97 5.54 -3.53
C CYS A 244 -27.99 6.49 -4.17
N GLN A 245 -29.29 6.15 -4.10
CA GLN A 245 -30.36 6.95 -4.72
C GLN A 245 -30.46 8.37 -4.16
N GLU A 246 -30.19 8.59 -2.88
CA GLU A 246 -30.18 9.96 -2.32
C GLU A 246 -29.00 10.79 -2.83
N TYR A 247 -27.83 10.15 -3.01
CA TYR A 247 -26.65 10.81 -3.57
C TYR A 247 -26.87 11.16 -5.03
N LEU A 248 -27.37 10.21 -5.81
CA LEU A 248 -27.71 10.40 -7.23
C LEU A 248 -28.81 11.44 -7.43
N SER A 249 -29.83 11.46 -6.58
CA SER A 249 -30.91 12.44 -6.65
C SER A 249 -30.55 13.81 -6.09
N LYS A 250 -29.29 14.03 -5.64
CA LYS A 250 -28.80 15.29 -5.06
C LYS A 250 -29.55 15.76 -3.80
N HIS A 251 -30.30 14.88 -3.16
CA HIS A 251 -30.94 15.13 -1.85
C HIS A 251 -30.03 14.71 -0.68
N CYS A 252 -28.90 14.05 -0.98
CA CYS A 252 -27.91 13.64 0.01
C CYS A 252 -27.02 14.81 0.46
N TYR A 253 -26.89 14.96 1.77
CA TYR A 253 -25.97 15.92 2.41
C TYR A 253 -24.64 15.28 2.87
N GLY A 254 -24.38 14.02 2.48
CA GLY A 254 -23.14 13.28 2.77
C GLY A 254 -22.95 12.89 4.23
N CYS A 255 -23.22 11.63 4.60
CA CYS A 255 -23.01 11.15 5.98
C CYS A 255 -21.55 11.21 6.44
N ARG A 256 -20.57 11.13 5.54
CA ARG A 256 -19.14 11.23 5.85
C ARG A 256 -18.62 12.68 5.89
N PHE A 257 -19.32 13.60 5.23
CA PHE A 257 -18.92 15.01 5.09
C PHE A 257 -19.61 15.94 6.09
N ASN A 258 -20.65 15.47 6.79
CA ASN A 258 -21.33 16.24 7.83
C ASN A 258 -21.18 15.57 9.21
N ALA A 259 -20.30 16.15 10.03
CA ALA A 259 -19.93 15.69 11.37
C ALA A 259 -21.10 15.52 12.35
N GLU A 260 -22.22 16.21 12.13
CA GLU A 260 -23.34 16.25 13.06
C GLU A 260 -24.36 15.13 12.80
N LYS A 261 -24.52 14.68 11.54
CA LYS A 261 -25.54 13.69 11.17
C LYS A 261 -25.20 12.25 11.57
N TYR A 262 -23.92 11.86 11.58
CA TYR A 262 -23.54 10.48 11.88
C TYR A 262 -23.38 10.18 13.37
N LYS A 263 -23.43 11.19 14.25
CA LYS A 263 -23.25 11.01 15.70
C LYS A 263 -24.27 10.03 16.31
N ASN A 264 -25.46 9.94 15.71
CA ASN A 264 -26.53 9.03 16.13
C ASN A 264 -26.63 7.76 15.27
N CYS A 265 -25.68 7.53 14.36
CA CYS A 265 -25.68 6.35 13.49
C CYS A 265 -25.12 5.13 14.23
N GLY A 266 -25.95 4.10 14.44
CA GLY A 266 -25.52 2.85 15.08
C GLY A 266 -24.41 2.09 14.33
N ILE A 267 -24.34 2.23 12.99
CA ILE A 267 -23.24 1.66 12.18
C ILE A 267 -21.95 2.41 12.44
N TYR A 268 -21.97 3.75 12.43
CA TYR A 268 -20.80 4.57 12.72
C TYR A 268 -20.23 4.30 14.12
N ALA A 269 -21.11 4.26 15.13
CA ALA A 269 -20.71 3.95 16.50
C ALA A 269 -20.02 2.59 16.60
N CYS A 270 -20.57 1.57 15.94
CA CYS A 270 -19.98 0.23 15.86
C CYS A 270 -18.60 0.22 15.17
N LEU A 271 -18.47 0.89 14.02
CA LEU A 271 -17.21 0.95 13.28
C LEU A 271 -16.13 1.67 14.07
N LYS A 272 -16.48 2.79 14.71
CA LYS A 272 -15.59 3.54 15.59
C LYS A 272 -15.10 2.70 16.77
N GLU A 273 -16.01 1.97 17.42
CA GLU A 273 -15.71 1.04 18.52
C GLU A 273 -14.75 -0.07 18.06
N LYS A 274 -14.97 -0.63 16.86
CA LYS A 274 -14.14 -1.68 16.28
C LYS A 274 -12.87 -1.19 15.57
N GLY A 275 -12.66 0.12 15.49
CA GLY A 275 -11.49 0.71 14.82
C GLY A 275 -11.47 0.60 13.29
N TYR A 276 -12.63 0.37 12.66
CA TYR A 276 -12.77 0.34 11.20
C TYR A 276 -13.14 1.73 10.64
N ARG A 277 -12.66 2.07 9.44
CA ARG A 277 -12.95 3.38 8.82
C ARG A 277 -14.37 3.46 8.25
N ASP A 278 -14.80 2.40 7.59
CA ASP A 278 -16.16 2.24 7.06
C ASP A 278 -16.56 0.75 7.06
N CYS A 279 -17.80 0.46 6.67
CA CYS A 279 -18.25 -0.92 6.57
C CYS A 279 -17.46 -1.74 5.53
N GLY A 280 -16.93 -1.12 4.48
CA GLY A 280 -16.13 -1.80 3.46
C GLY A 280 -14.80 -2.34 4.02
N ASP A 281 -14.24 -1.64 5.00
CA ASP A 281 -13.05 -2.08 5.75
C ASP A 281 -13.38 -3.10 6.87
N CYS A 282 -14.66 -3.37 7.16
CA CYS A 282 -15.05 -4.26 8.25
C CYS A 282 -14.97 -5.74 7.84
N ASN A 283 -14.09 -6.50 8.50
CA ASN A 283 -13.92 -7.93 8.23
C ASN A 283 -15.15 -8.79 8.57
N GLU A 284 -16.06 -8.25 9.38
CA GLU A 284 -17.30 -8.89 9.81
C GLU A 284 -18.54 -8.38 9.04
N ILE A 285 -18.34 -7.50 8.04
CA ILE A 285 -19.43 -6.84 7.28
C ILE A 285 -20.46 -7.85 6.77
N ALA A 286 -19.97 -9.01 6.33
CA ALA A 286 -20.78 -10.04 5.69
C ALA A 286 -21.74 -10.73 6.69
N ALA A 287 -21.53 -10.65 8.00
CA ALA A 287 -22.41 -11.22 9.03
C ALA A 287 -23.03 -10.15 9.96
N CYS A 288 -23.03 -8.88 9.53
CA CYS A 288 -23.36 -7.76 10.41
C CYS A 288 -24.87 -7.60 10.65
N LEU A 289 -25.34 -8.02 11.83
CA LEU A 289 -26.74 -7.84 12.27
C LEU A 289 -27.12 -6.36 12.39
N LYS A 290 -26.21 -5.50 12.88
CA LYS A 290 -26.45 -4.05 12.97
C LYS A 290 -26.73 -3.42 11.60
N ARG A 291 -26.12 -3.92 10.52
CA ARG A 291 -26.42 -3.44 9.16
C ARG A 291 -27.76 -3.98 8.67
N LYS A 292 -28.09 -5.22 9.02
CA LYS A 292 -29.34 -5.90 8.66
C LYS A 292 -30.57 -5.24 9.28
N ASP A 293 -30.48 -4.80 10.54
CA ASP A 293 -31.60 -4.19 11.28
C ASP A 293 -31.85 -2.70 10.96
N ILE A 294 -30.91 -2.02 10.30
CA ILE A 294 -30.99 -0.57 10.04
C ILE A 294 -31.80 -0.22 8.78
N SER A 295 -32.46 -1.20 8.15
CA SER A 295 -33.37 -0.97 7.00
C SER A 295 -34.46 0.09 7.29
N GLY A 296 -34.85 0.31 8.54
CA GLY A 296 -35.81 1.35 8.93
C GLY A 296 -35.22 2.67 9.47
N HIS A 297 -33.92 2.71 9.80
CA HIS A 297 -33.26 3.87 10.43
C HIS A 297 -32.05 4.38 9.65
N CYS A 298 -31.79 3.80 8.47
CA CYS A 298 -30.80 4.34 7.56
C CYS A 298 -31.30 5.69 7.04
N PHE A 299 -30.42 6.69 7.04
CA PHE A 299 -30.70 7.97 6.37
C PHE A 299 -30.93 7.80 4.88
N VAL A 300 -30.51 6.67 4.30
CA VAL A 300 -30.83 6.27 2.94
C VAL A 300 -32.27 5.77 2.94
N GLN A 301 -33.19 6.51 2.32
CA GLN A 301 -34.39 5.88 1.80
C GLN A 301 -33.95 4.77 0.84
N LEU A 302 -34.07 3.51 1.28
CA LEU A 302 -34.16 2.40 0.34
C LEU A 302 -35.24 2.81 -0.67
N PRO A 303 -35.02 2.65 -1.99
CA PRO A 303 -36.03 3.01 -2.98
C PRO A 303 -37.36 2.48 -2.49
N ALA A 304 -38.31 3.42 -2.32
CA ALA A 304 -39.54 3.19 -1.60
C ALA A 304 -40.11 1.82 -1.98
N ALA A 305 -40.62 1.10 -0.99
CA ALA A 305 -41.35 -0.15 -1.13
C ALA A 305 -42.67 0.02 -1.92
N ASN A 306 -42.69 0.89 -2.92
CA ASN A 306 -43.73 1.03 -3.91
C ASN A 306 -43.44 0.04 -5.05
N GLU A 307 -43.86 -1.20 -4.80
CA GLU A 307 -44.48 -2.12 -5.75
C GLU A 307 -44.03 -2.02 -7.22
N LYS A 308 -42.79 -2.42 -7.48
CA LYS A 308 -42.54 -3.39 -8.54
C LYS A 308 -41.94 -4.62 -7.88
N PRO A 309 -42.38 -5.85 -8.21
CA PRO A 309 -41.73 -7.05 -7.69
C PRO A 309 -40.24 -6.90 -7.95
N LYS A 310 -39.42 -6.99 -6.89
CA LYS A 310 -37.97 -7.04 -7.01
C LYS A 310 -37.68 -8.09 -8.08
N PRO A 311 -37.03 -7.76 -9.20
CA PRO A 311 -36.78 -8.76 -10.22
C PRO A 311 -35.98 -9.88 -9.55
N ASP A 312 -36.48 -11.10 -9.64
CA ASP A 312 -35.80 -12.25 -9.08
C ASP A 312 -34.60 -12.56 -9.97
N PHE A 313 -33.45 -11.98 -9.60
CA PHE A 313 -32.17 -12.22 -10.26
C PHE A 313 -31.47 -13.48 -9.73
N SER A 314 -32.12 -14.28 -8.87
CA SER A 314 -31.53 -15.48 -8.31
C SER A 314 -31.16 -16.52 -9.39
N GLY A 315 -30.20 -17.38 -9.06
CA GLY A 315 -29.71 -18.39 -9.96
C GLY A 315 -28.52 -17.95 -10.79
N THR A 316 -28.24 -18.66 -11.88
CA THR A 316 -27.02 -18.47 -12.68
C THR A 316 -27.35 -17.94 -14.07
N HIS A 317 -26.80 -16.78 -14.40
CA HIS A 317 -26.97 -16.08 -15.67
C HIS A 317 -25.66 -16.13 -16.44
N TYR A 318 -25.73 -16.45 -17.72
CA TYR A 318 -24.57 -16.45 -18.62
C TYR A 318 -24.77 -15.37 -19.68
N LEU A 319 -23.87 -14.40 -19.74
CA LEU A 319 -24.00 -13.21 -20.56
C LEU A 319 -22.66 -12.88 -21.24
N GLY A 320 -22.70 -12.15 -22.35
CA GLY A 320 -21.48 -11.55 -22.90
C GLY A 320 -20.89 -10.51 -21.93
N HIS A 321 -19.58 -10.27 -22.03
CA HIS A 321 -18.83 -9.45 -21.08
C HIS A 321 -19.50 -8.13 -20.65
N ASP A 322 -19.85 -7.26 -21.61
CA ASP A 322 -20.45 -5.95 -21.27
C ASP A 322 -21.83 -6.10 -20.62
N LYS A 323 -22.66 -7.03 -21.11
CA LYS A 323 -23.99 -7.30 -20.56
C LYS A 323 -23.94 -7.88 -19.15
N GLY A 324 -22.88 -8.62 -18.81
CA GLY A 324 -22.67 -9.17 -17.48
C GLY A 324 -22.46 -8.09 -16.43
N PHE A 325 -21.64 -7.08 -16.74
CA PHE A 325 -21.44 -5.91 -15.88
C PHE A 325 -22.70 -5.06 -15.75
N ASP A 326 -23.45 -4.86 -16.84
CA ASP A 326 -24.72 -4.12 -16.81
C ASP A 326 -25.72 -4.76 -15.84
N LEU A 327 -25.95 -6.07 -15.99
CA LEU A 327 -26.84 -6.83 -15.09
C LEU A 327 -26.33 -6.80 -13.64
N PHE A 328 -25.02 -6.90 -13.44
CA PHE A 328 -24.41 -6.82 -12.11
C PHE A 328 -24.73 -5.47 -11.45
N ILE A 329 -24.52 -4.35 -12.17
CA ILE A 329 -24.79 -3.00 -11.67
C ILE A 329 -26.29 -2.79 -11.41
N GLU A 330 -27.16 -3.27 -12.30
CA GLU A 330 -28.62 -3.24 -12.07
C GLU A 330 -29.01 -4.01 -10.81
N THR A 331 -28.40 -5.16 -10.57
CA THR A 331 -28.64 -5.97 -9.38
C THR A 331 -28.15 -5.24 -8.12
N LEU A 332 -27.00 -4.56 -8.16
CA LEU A 332 -26.52 -3.73 -7.05
C LEU A 332 -27.49 -2.61 -6.69
N LYS A 333 -28.12 -1.97 -7.68
CA LYS A 333 -29.12 -0.91 -7.46
C LYS A 333 -30.36 -1.40 -6.70
N THR A 334 -30.62 -2.71 -6.68
CA THR A 334 -31.69 -3.31 -5.86
C THR A 334 -31.30 -3.54 -4.39
N GLY A 335 -30.09 -3.13 -4.00
CA GLY A 335 -29.54 -3.35 -2.66
C GLY A 335 -28.85 -4.70 -2.47
N ALA A 336 -28.43 -5.36 -3.57
CA ALA A 336 -27.66 -6.60 -3.49
C ALA A 336 -26.20 -6.36 -3.09
N TYR A 337 -25.60 -7.35 -2.41
CA TYR A 337 -24.17 -7.31 -2.08
C TYR A 337 -23.35 -7.81 -3.27
N GLY A 338 -22.49 -6.96 -3.82
CA GLY A 338 -21.66 -7.27 -4.97
C GLY A 338 -20.34 -7.92 -4.64
N PHE A 339 -19.92 -8.88 -5.44
CA PHE A 339 -18.55 -9.36 -5.50
C PHE A 339 -18.14 -9.65 -6.95
N VAL A 340 -17.01 -9.09 -7.39
CA VAL A 340 -16.48 -9.31 -8.74
C VAL A 340 -15.26 -10.20 -8.64
N VAL A 341 -15.21 -11.24 -9.46
CA VAL A 341 -14.03 -12.06 -9.70
C VAL A 341 -13.71 -11.93 -11.18
N SER A 342 -12.61 -11.28 -11.54
CA SER A 342 -12.32 -10.95 -12.95
C SER A 342 -10.87 -11.23 -13.32
N THR A 343 -10.59 -11.57 -14.57
CA THR A 343 -9.22 -11.56 -15.14
C THR A 343 -8.73 -10.15 -15.50
N THR A 344 -9.63 -9.17 -15.56
CA THR A 344 -9.34 -7.77 -15.85
C THR A 344 -8.80 -7.07 -14.60
N ASN A 345 -7.87 -6.13 -14.77
CA ASN A 345 -7.28 -5.40 -13.65
C ASN A 345 -8.37 -4.69 -12.84
N PRO A 346 -8.39 -4.82 -11.49
CA PRO A 346 -9.39 -4.16 -10.66
C PRO A 346 -9.48 -2.66 -10.91
N GLN A 347 -8.37 -1.94 -11.11
CA GLN A 347 -8.39 -0.49 -11.37
C GLN A 347 -9.17 -0.17 -12.64
N GLU A 348 -8.93 -0.91 -13.72
CA GLU A 348 -9.64 -0.73 -14.99
C GLU A 348 -11.15 -0.97 -14.83
N ILE A 349 -11.54 -2.00 -14.07
CA ILE A 349 -12.95 -2.28 -13.77
C ILE A 349 -13.57 -1.12 -12.99
N ARG A 350 -12.87 -0.58 -11.98
CA ARG A 350 -13.35 0.53 -11.17
C ARG A 350 -13.55 1.78 -12.02
N GLU A 351 -12.57 2.12 -12.85
CA GLU A 351 -12.62 3.28 -13.75
C GLU A 351 -13.75 3.16 -14.77
N LYS A 352 -13.92 1.98 -15.40
CA LYS A 352 -14.93 1.75 -16.43
C LYS A 352 -16.35 1.72 -15.87
N HIS A 353 -16.56 1.11 -14.69
CA HIS A 353 -17.90 0.80 -14.17
C HIS A 353 -18.30 1.60 -12.92
N GLY A 354 -17.43 2.48 -12.42
CA GLY A 354 -17.71 3.32 -11.24
C GLY A 354 -17.87 2.52 -9.94
N LEU A 355 -17.24 1.34 -9.85
CA LEU A 355 -17.32 0.49 -8.66
C LEU A 355 -16.27 0.92 -7.64
N LEU A 356 -16.60 1.72 -6.63
CA LEU A 356 -15.60 2.19 -5.66
C LEU A 356 -15.38 1.20 -4.52
N THR A 357 -16.44 0.55 -4.06
CA THR A 357 -16.43 -0.23 -2.80
C THR A 357 -16.66 -1.73 -2.98
N THR A 358 -17.17 -2.12 -4.14
CA THR A 358 -17.39 -3.53 -4.47
C THR A 358 -16.06 -4.28 -4.34
N PRO A 359 -16.01 -5.38 -3.56
CA PRO A 359 -14.83 -6.24 -3.52
C PRO A 359 -14.58 -6.81 -4.92
N ILE A 360 -13.34 -6.68 -5.40
CA ILE A 360 -12.90 -7.22 -6.69
C ILE A 360 -11.71 -8.14 -6.40
N SER A 361 -11.87 -9.42 -6.71
CA SER A 361 -10.80 -10.41 -6.71
C SER A 361 -10.22 -10.52 -8.12
N TRP A 362 -8.95 -10.17 -8.26
CA TRP A 362 -8.26 -10.31 -9.54
C TRP A 362 -7.78 -11.75 -9.75
N ILE A 363 -8.16 -12.35 -10.88
CA ILE A 363 -7.61 -13.60 -11.37
C ILE A 363 -6.31 -13.28 -12.11
N SER A 364 -5.18 -13.44 -11.44
CA SER A 364 -3.87 -13.18 -12.01
C SER A 364 -2.81 -14.08 -11.39
N ASN A 365 -1.75 -14.35 -12.14
CA ASN A 365 -0.53 -14.96 -11.58
C ASN A 365 0.25 -13.96 -10.72
N ASP A 366 0.01 -12.66 -10.93
CA ASP A 366 0.60 -11.58 -10.18
C ASP A 366 -0.21 -11.40 -8.89
N GLY A 367 0.36 -11.89 -7.79
CA GLY A 367 -0.26 -11.93 -6.47
C GLY A 367 -0.71 -10.56 -5.95
N PHE A 368 -2.02 -10.39 -5.89
CA PHE A 368 -2.68 -9.35 -5.10
C PHE A 368 -3.09 -9.92 -3.74
N ASP A 369 -3.12 -9.09 -2.69
CA ASP A 369 -3.50 -9.49 -1.32
C ASP A 369 -4.86 -10.23 -1.26
N ASN A 370 -5.76 -9.95 -2.22
CA ASN A 370 -7.08 -10.58 -2.37
C ASN A 370 -7.29 -11.29 -3.72
N GLY A 371 -6.24 -11.49 -4.52
CA GLY A 371 -6.33 -12.15 -5.83
C GLY A 371 -6.38 -13.68 -5.76
N VAL A 372 -6.71 -14.30 -6.89
CA VAL A 372 -6.74 -15.76 -7.07
C VAL A 372 -5.87 -16.12 -8.28
N LYS A 373 -5.00 -17.13 -8.13
CA LYS A 373 -4.19 -17.60 -9.26
C LYS A 373 -5.05 -18.38 -10.25
N PHE A 374 -4.63 -18.41 -11.51
CA PHE A 374 -5.38 -19.14 -12.56
C PHE A 374 -5.56 -20.62 -12.24
N ASP A 375 -4.59 -21.26 -11.57
CA ASP A 375 -4.59 -22.67 -11.21
C ASP A 375 -5.26 -22.97 -9.85
N ASP A 376 -5.52 -21.94 -9.03
CA ASP A 376 -6.14 -22.07 -7.71
C ASP A 376 -7.68 -21.99 -7.77
N LEU A 377 -8.26 -22.89 -8.56
CA LEU A 377 -9.71 -23.00 -8.74
C LEU A 377 -10.44 -23.33 -7.42
N LYS A 378 -9.74 -23.99 -6.47
CA LYS A 378 -10.27 -24.28 -5.14
C LYS A 378 -10.50 -23.00 -4.37
N ARG A 379 -9.50 -22.10 -4.30
CA ARG A 379 -9.65 -20.80 -3.65
C ARG A 379 -10.72 -19.93 -4.32
N LEU A 380 -10.79 -19.93 -5.65
CA LEU A 380 -11.85 -19.26 -6.41
C LEU A 380 -13.23 -19.69 -5.90
N SER A 381 -13.48 -21.01 -5.90
CA SER A 381 -14.76 -21.57 -5.45
C SER A 381 -15.05 -21.23 -3.99
N ALA A 382 -14.08 -21.39 -3.10
CA ALA A 382 -14.26 -21.16 -1.67
C ALA A 382 -14.58 -19.69 -1.38
N MET A 383 -13.87 -18.76 -2.01
CA MET A 383 -14.09 -17.32 -1.84
C MET A 383 -15.49 -16.92 -2.32
N THR A 384 -15.89 -17.34 -3.51
CA THR A 384 -17.20 -17.03 -4.07
C THR A 384 -18.35 -17.63 -3.25
N ILE A 385 -18.23 -18.91 -2.86
CA ILE A 385 -19.25 -19.59 -2.05
C ILE A 385 -19.35 -18.97 -0.66
N ASN A 386 -18.21 -18.64 -0.03
CA ASN A 386 -18.21 -17.99 1.28
C ASN A 386 -18.85 -16.61 1.24
N PHE A 387 -18.66 -15.85 0.14
CA PHE A 387 -19.35 -14.58 -0.05
C PHE A 387 -20.87 -14.77 -0.08
N MET A 388 -21.37 -15.67 -0.94
CA MET A 388 -22.81 -15.95 -1.08
C MET A 388 -23.45 -16.51 0.21
N LYS A 389 -22.71 -17.32 0.98
CA LYS A 389 -23.20 -17.87 2.26
C LYS A 389 -23.32 -16.84 3.37
N ARG A 390 -22.53 -15.76 3.32
CA ARG A 390 -22.52 -14.74 4.36
C ARG A 390 -23.48 -13.61 4.03
N ALA A 391 -23.54 -13.19 2.77
CA ALA A 391 -24.39 -12.09 2.34
C ALA A 391 -25.80 -12.57 1.92
N ASP A 392 -26.83 -12.11 2.63
CA ASP A 392 -28.22 -12.22 2.18
C ASP A 392 -28.41 -11.39 0.90
N ASN A 393 -29.03 -11.94 -0.16
CA ASN A 393 -29.22 -11.24 -1.44
C ASN A 393 -27.87 -10.83 -2.11
N ALA A 394 -26.94 -11.78 -2.20
CA ALA A 394 -25.66 -11.60 -2.86
C ALA A 394 -25.77 -11.64 -4.40
N VAL A 395 -24.92 -10.87 -5.08
CA VAL A 395 -24.65 -10.97 -6.51
C VAL A 395 -23.16 -11.12 -6.73
N VAL A 396 -22.77 -12.16 -7.47
CA VAL A 396 -21.39 -12.42 -7.86
C VAL A 396 -21.27 -12.29 -9.37
N LEU A 397 -20.29 -11.52 -9.85
CA LEU A 397 -19.86 -11.52 -11.25
C LEU A 397 -18.56 -12.31 -11.39
N LEU A 398 -18.58 -13.39 -12.18
CA LEU A 398 -17.41 -14.14 -12.60
C LEU A 398 -17.09 -13.80 -14.06
N ASP A 399 -16.03 -13.02 -14.23
CA ASP A 399 -15.59 -12.45 -15.49
C ASP A 399 -14.25 -13.05 -15.92
N GLY A 400 -14.18 -13.63 -17.13
CA GLY A 400 -12.97 -14.33 -17.60
C GLY A 400 -12.99 -15.85 -17.37
N ILE A 401 -14.18 -16.46 -17.34
CA ILE A 401 -14.30 -17.93 -17.34
C ILE A 401 -13.64 -18.56 -18.59
N ASP A 402 -13.69 -17.86 -19.73
CA ASP A 402 -13.08 -18.28 -20.99
C ASP A 402 -11.56 -18.48 -20.83
N THR A 403 -10.91 -17.54 -20.15
CA THR A 403 -9.47 -17.59 -19.82
C THR A 403 -9.15 -18.72 -18.84
N LEU A 404 -10.00 -18.94 -17.84
CA LEU A 404 -9.85 -20.05 -16.90
C LEU A 404 -9.91 -21.40 -17.61
N ILE A 405 -10.84 -21.57 -18.57
CA ILE A 405 -10.98 -22.78 -19.37
C ILE A 405 -9.76 -22.96 -20.28
N SER A 406 -9.33 -21.91 -20.96
CA SER A 406 -8.15 -21.94 -21.83
C SER A 406 -6.89 -22.39 -21.08
N LYS A 407 -6.68 -21.91 -19.84
CA LYS A 407 -5.48 -22.26 -19.04
C LYS A 407 -5.55 -23.61 -18.33
N ASN A 408 -6.71 -24.00 -17.82
CA ASN A 408 -6.82 -25.19 -16.95
C ASN A 408 -7.43 -26.41 -17.64
N GLY A 409 -8.07 -26.19 -18.80
CA GLY A 409 -8.90 -27.18 -19.47
C GLY A 409 -10.32 -27.22 -18.91
N PHE A 410 -11.27 -27.46 -19.81
CA PHE A 410 -12.70 -27.48 -19.52
C PHE A 410 -13.06 -28.43 -18.37
N GLY A 411 -12.49 -29.64 -18.36
CA GLY A 411 -12.81 -30.68 -17.37
C GLY A 411 -12.47 -30.31 -15.93
N LYS A 412 -11.53 -29.38 -15.70
CA LYS A 412 -11.20 -28.90 -14.34
C LYS A 412 -12.09 -27.74 -13.91
N VAL A 413 -12.50 -26.89 -14.85
CA VAL A 413 -13.27 -25.67 -14.57
C VAL A 413 -14.77 -25.96 -14.47
N GLN A 414 -15.29 -26.88 -15.26
CA GLN A 414 -16.72 -27.23 -15.27
C GLN A 414 -17.24 -27.64 -13.87
N PRO A 415 -16.60 -28.54 -13.10
CA PRO A 415 -17.07 -28.89 -11.76
C PRO A 415 -17.09 -27.69 -10.81
N VAL A 416 -16.14 -26.76 -10.96
CA VAL A 416 -16.03 -25.56 -10.13
C VAL A 416 -17.21 -24.63 -10.39
N VAL A 417 -17.54 -24.36 -11.66
CA VAL A 417 -18.70 -23.56 -12.04
C VAL A 417 -20.00 -24.20 -11.53
N GLN A 418 -20.14 -25.52 -11.66
CA GLN A 418 -21.31 -26.24 -11.17
C GLN A 418 -21.49 -26.11 -9.66
N VAL A 419 -20.42 -26.28 -8.87
CA VAL A 419 -20.48 -26.13 -7.41
C VAL A 419 -20.84 -24.70 -7.00
N ILE A 420 -20.28 -23.69 -7.67
CA ILE A 420 -20.62 -22.28 -7.40
C ILE A 420 -22.07 -21.99 -7.78
N SER A 421 -22.55 -22.50 -8.93
CA SER A 421 -23.94 -22.35 -9.38
C SER A 421 -24.92 -22.99 -8.40
N SER A 422 -24.64 -24.21 -7.91
CA SER A 422 -25.44 -24.86 -6.88
C SER A 422 -25.45 -24.08 -5.57
N ALA A 423 -24.31 -23.49 -5.18
CA ALA A 423 -24.25 -22.64 -4.01
C ALA A 423 -25.11 -21.38 -4.16
N ALA A 424 -25.06 -20.71 -5.33
CA ALA A 424 -25.88 -19.54 -5.62
C ALA A 424 -27.38 -19.85 -5.49
N GLN A 425 -27.83 -21.00 -5.99
CA GLN A 425 -29.21 -21.45 -5.83
C GLN A 425 -29.56 -21.72 -4.35
N ALA A 426 -28.69 -22.42 -3.63
CA ALA A 426 -28.90 -22.76 -2.22
C ALA A 426 -28.99 -21.53 -1.31
N THR A 427 -28.31 -20.43 -1.67
CA THR A 427 -28.29 -19.17 -0.92
C THR A 427 -29.22 -18.10 -1.50
N ASN A 428 -30.07 -18.45 -2.48
CA ASN A 428 -30.92 -17.52 -3.23
C ASN A 428 -30.16 -16.27 -3.73
N SER A 429 -28.93 -16.49 -4.18
CA SER A 429 -28.00 -15.46 -4.69
C SER A 429 -27.96 -15.48 -6.21
N ALA A 430 -27.54 -14.36 -6.80
CA ALA A 430 -27.32 -14.23 -8.23
C ALA A 430 -25.84 -14.54 -8.57
N LEU A 431 -25.62 -15.44 -9.53
CA LEU A 431 -24.30 -15.68 -10.13
C LEU A 431 -24.35 -15.28 -11.59
N ILE A 432 -23.58 -14.27 -11.97
CA ILE A 432 -23.45 -13.78 -13.34
C ILE A 432 -22.10 -14.27 -13.85
N ILE A 433 -22.10 -14.99 -14.96
CA ILE A 433 -20.89 -15.50 -15.61
C ILE A 433 -20.77 -14.79 -16.97
N SER A 434 -19.72 -13.98 -17.11
CA SER A 434 -19.38 -13.31 -18.36
C SER A 434 -18.56 -14.22 -19.25
N THR A 435 -19.10 -14.59 -20.41
CA THR A 435 -18.49 -15.51 -21.37
C THR A 435 -18.91 -15.19 -22.80
N ASN A 436 -18.00 -15.42 -23.76
CA ASN A 436 -18.29 -15.36 -25.19
C ASN A 436 -18.48 -16.76 -25.82
N MET A 437 -18.63 -17.80 -25.01
CA MET A 437 -18.84 -19.18 -25.47
C MET A 437 -20.10 -19.33 -26.32
N ASP A 438 -20.03 -20.25 -27.28
CA ASP A 438 -21.19 -20.62 -28.08
C ASP A 438 -22.22 -21.41 -27.26
N LYS A 439 -23.39 -21.66 -27.86
CA LYS A 439 -24.50 -22.35 -27.18
C LYS A 439 -24.17 -23.80 -26.78
N GLU A 440 -23.29 -24.46 -27.53
CA GLU A 440 -22.93 -25.86 -27.30
C GLU A 440 -21.98 -25.98 -26.11
N GLU A 441 -20.92 -25.18 -26.07
CA GLU A 441 -19.99 -25.09 -24.94
C GLU A 441 -20.71 -24.66 -23.66
N LEU A 442 -21.61 -23.69 -23.77
CA LEU A 442 -22.42 -23.21 -22.65
C LEU A 442 -23.31 -24.31 -22.04
N SER A 443 -23.84 -25.20 -22.88
CA SER A 443 -24.70 -26.30 -22.42
C SER A 443 -23.94 -27.27 -21.51
N ARG A 444 -22.63 -27.43 -21.73
CA ARG A 444 -21.76 -28.31 -20.95
C ARG A 444 -21.41 -27.71 -19.58
N LEU A 445 -21.40 -26.39 -19.45
CA LEU A 445 -21.16 -25.69 -18.18
C LEU A 445 -22.37 -25.72 -17.25
N LYS A 446 -23.59 -25.74 -17.80
CA LYS A 446 -24.80 -25.79 -16.99
C LYS A 446 -24.86 -27.09 -16.19
N PRO A 447 -25.27 -27.04 -14.90
CA PRO A 447 -25.54 -28.26 -14.17
C PRO A 447 -26.62 -29.08 -14.91
N LEU A 448 -26.40 -30.40 -15.05
CA LEU A 448 -27.29 -31.33 -15.75
C LEU A 448 -28.69 -31.46 -15.11
N TYR A 449 -28.94 -30.76 -14.00
CA TYR A 449 -30.23 -30.69 -13.35
C TYR A 449 -30.94 -29.36 -13.69
N PHE A 450 -32.22 -29.49 -14.05
CA PHE A 450 -33.21 -28.43 -14.31
C PHE A 450 -33.41 -27.94 -15.75
N SER A 451 -33.54 -28.89 -16.69
CA SER A 451 -34.55 -28.77 -17.76
C SER A 451 -35.88 -29.34 -17.28
N LYS A 452 -36.65 -28.56 -16.49
CA LYS A 452 -38.11 -28.77 -16.25
C LYS A 452 -38.69 -27.71 -15.28
N LYS A 453 -38.67 -26.44 -15.65
CA LYS A 453 -39.62 -25.46 -15.09
C LYS A 453 -39.78 -24.23 -15.98
N ASN A 454 -40.09 -24.45 -17.26
CA ASN A 454 -40.66 -23.42 -18.15
C ASN A 454 -41.50 -24.04 -19.29
N SER A 455 -42.28 -25.07 -18.96
CA SER A 455 -43.35 -25.57 -19.84
C SER A 455 -44.56 -25.94 -18.99
N LYS A 456 -45.23 -24.92 -18.43
CA LYS A 456 -46.66 -24.94 -18.04
C LYS A 456 -47.00 -23.63 -17.32
N SER A 457 -47.21 -22.60 -18.13
CA SER A 457 -48.31 -21.65 -17.91
C SER A 457 -48.98 -21.55 -19.29
N GLY A 458 -50.00 -22.38 -19.47
CA GLY A 458 -50.96 -22.26 -20.58
C GLY A 458 -51.73 -20.95 -20.41
N ARG A 459 -52.18 -20.33 -21.50
CA ARG A 459 -53.53 -20.59 -22.01
C ARG A 459 -54.54 -20.74 -20.87
N THR A 460 -55.10 -19.60 -20.46
CA THR A 460 -56.51 -19.23 -20.64
C THR A 460 -56.64 -17.74 -20.38
#